data_AF-A0A0N1PCV1-F1
#
_entry.id   AF-A0A0N1PCV1-F1
#
_cell.length_a   1.000
_cell.length_b   1.000
_cell.length_c   1.000
_cell.angle_alpha   90.00
_cell.angle_beta   90.00
_cell.angle_gamma   90.00
#
_symmetry.space_group_name_H-M   'P 1'
#
loop_
_entity.id
_entity.type
_entity.pdbx_description
1 polymer ?
#
loop_
_entity_poly.entity_id
_entity_poly.type
_entity_poly.pdbx_seq_one_letter_code
_entity_poly.pdbx_strand_id
1 'polypeptide(L)'
;MRVFVHVREKIIALQCGDGTQQVAWLGNAAMIHYNANFGKRFGPPVSIRKEGGVQCDLEARVCDVLDDGQHVFVTLEADEADE
;
A
#
# COMPACT_ATOMS: atom_id res chain seq x y z
N MET A 1 11.53 1.93 -10.26
CA MET A 1 10.07 2.00 -10.05
C MET A 1 9.77 2.79 -8.78
N ARG A 2 8.83 3.74 -8.86
CA ARG A 2 8.29 4.52 -7.76
C ARG A 2 6.79 4.31 -7.70
N VAL A 3 6.25 4.04 -6.52
CA VAL A 3 4.80 3.86 -6.29
C VAL A 3 4.33 4.85 -5.24
N PHE A 4 3.16 5.44 -5.44
CA PHE A 4 2.53 6.34 -4.48
C PHE A 4 1.44 5.61 -3.71
N VAL A 5 1.71 5.32 -2.44
CA VAL A 5 0.80 4.59 -1.57
C VAL A 5 -0.01 5.57 -0.74
N HIS A 6 -1.32 5.61 -0.97
CA HIS A 6 -2.29 6.35 -0.18
C HIS A 6 -2.64 5.54 1.06
N VAL A 7 -2.34 6.11 2.22
CA VAL A 7 -2.74 5.59 3.53
C VAL A 7 -3.56 6.67 4.21
N ARG A 8 -4.88 6.47 4.26
CA ARG A 8 -5.86 7.45 4.73
C ARG A 8 -5.63 8.83 4.09
N GLU A 9 -5.25 9.84 4.86
CA GLU A 9 -5.04 11.22 4.41
C GLU A 9 -3.62 11.51 3.87
N LYS A 10 -2.72 10.52 3.87
CA LYS A 10 -1.32 10.70 3.48
C LYS A 10 -0.96 9.94 2.22
N ILE A 11 -0.10 10.56 1.41
CA ILE A 11 0.51 9.93 0.24
C ILE A 11 1.98 9.68 0.54
N ILE A 12 2.39 8.42 0.45
CA ILE A 12 3.73 7.96 0.77
C ILE A 12 4.38 7.44 -0.50
N ALA A 13 5.45 8.12 -0.94
CA ALA A 13 6.18 7.72 -2.13
C ALA A 13 7.24 6.66 -1.77
N LEU A 14 7.08 5.43 -2.28
CA LEU A 14 8.02 4.34 -2.06
C LEU A 14 8.91 4.12 -3.28
N GLN A 15 10.22 4.03 -3.03
CA GLN A 15 11.18 3.59 -4.05
C GLN A 15 11.19 2.07 -4.08
N CYS A 16 10.73 1.51 -5.20
CA CYS A 16 10.52 0.09 -5.39
C CYS A 16 11.65 -0.60 -6.15
N GLY A 17 12.70 0.12 -6.57
CA GLY A 17 13.80 -0.47 -7.34
C GLY A 17 13.30 -1.08 -8.67
N ASP A 18 13.56 -2.37 -8.88
CA ASP A 18 13.06 -3.14 -10.02
C ASP A 18 11.62 -3.66 -9.84
N GLY A 19 11.01 -3.48 -8.66
CA GLY A 19 9.63 -3.87 -8.37
C GLY A 19 9.44 -5.36 -8.10
N THR A 20 10.49 -6.09 -7.78
CA THR A 20 10.45 -7.56 -7.57
C THR A 20 9.84 -8.00 -6.24
N GLN A 21 9.71 -7.09 -5.28
CA GLN A 21 9.00 -7.32 -4.02
C GLN A 21 7.50 -7.55 -4.24
N GLN A 22 6.88 -8.24 -3.28
CA GLN A 22 5.44 -8.50 -3.29
C GLN A 22 4.63 -7.21 -3.07
N VAL A 23 3.42 -7.17 -3.61
CA VAL A 23 2.49 -6.05 -3.41
C VAL A 23 2.22 -5.80 -1.91
N ALA A 24 2.09 -6.84 -1.09
CA ALA A 24 1.94 -6.71 0.37
C ALA A 24 3.03 -5.85 1.02
N TRP A 25 4.24 -5.83 0.46
CA TRP A 25 5.33 -4.99 0.96
C TRP A 25 4.99 -3.50 0.92
N LEU A 26 4.23 -3.03 -0.09
CA LEU A 26 3.87 -1.63 -0.24
C LEU A 26 3.09 -1.12 0.98
N GLY A 27 2.10 -1.89 1.46
CA GLY A 27 1.32 -1.54 2.64
C GLY A 27 2.20 -1.48 3.89
N ASN A 28 3.01 -2.51 4.11
CA ASN A 28 3.89 -2.59 5.28
C ASN A 28 4.94 -1.46 5.29
N ALA A 29 5.58 -1.21 4.16
CA ALA A 29 6.55 -0.14 4.02
C ALA A 29 5.91 1.25 4.18
N ALA A 30 4.72 1.46 3.62
CA ALA A 30 3.99 2.71 3.79
C ALA A 30 3.63 2.97 5.27
N MET A 31 3.23 1.94 6.01
CA MET A 31 2.90 2.07 7.43
C MET A 31 4.10 2.52 8.28
N ILE A 32 5.33 2.14 7.92
CA ILE A 32 6.55 2.62 8.58
C ILE A 32 6.67 4.16 8.48
N HIS A 33 6.26 4.72 7.35
CA HIS A 33 6.34 6.15 7.06
C HIS A 33 5.07 6.93 7.42
N TYR A 34 3.97 6.26 7.76
CA TYR A 34 2.68 6.90 7.98
C TYR A 34 2.62 7.74 9.25
N ASN A 35 3.08 7.20 10.40
CA ASN A 35 3.17 7.95 11.66
C ASN A 35 4.21 7.36 12.62
N ALA A 36 4.55 8.11 13.68
CA ALA A 36 5.53 7.70 14.70
C ALA A 36 5.11 6.46 15.51
N ASN A 37 3.84 6.09 15.46
CA ASN A 37 3.31 4.88 16.11
C ASN A 37 3.27 3.68 15.15
N PHE A 38 3.83 3.79 13.95
CA PHE A 38 3.82 2.75 12.91
C PHE A 38 2.40 2.21 12.61
N GLY A 39 1.41 3.09 12.73
CA GLY A 39 0.02 2.76 12.51
C GLY A 39 -0.59 1.76 13.51
N LYS A 40 0.00 1.53 14.69
CA LYS A 40 -0.52 0.62 15.73
C LYS A 40 -2.01 0.75 16.06
N ARG A 41 -2.60 1.94 15.90
CA ARG A 41 -4.03 2.18 16.14
C ARG A 41 -4.94 1.57 15.05
N PHE A 42 -4.41 1.37 13.85
CA PHE A 42 -5.20 1.04 12.66
C PHE A 42 -5.10 -0.43 12.25
N GLY A 43 -4.27 -1.22 12.94
CA GLY A 43 -3.99 -2.59 12.54
C GLY A 43 -3.15 -2.69 11.26
N PRO A 44 -2.94 -3.91 10.76
CA PRO A 44 -2.16 -4.15 9.55
C PRO A 44 -2.92 -3.70 8.28
N PRO A 45 -2.20 -3.45 7.17
CA PRO A 45 -2.79 -3.38 5.84
C PRO A 45 -3.47 -4.71 5.46
N VAL A 46 -4.71 -4.65 5.02
CA VAL A 46 -5.50 -5.84 4.64
C VAL A 46 -5.76 -5.91 3.13
N SER A 47 -5.79 -4.77 2.43
CA SER A 47 -5.89 -4.77 0.97
C SER A 47 -5.18 -3.59 0.33
N ILE A 48 -4.80 -3.77 -0.94
CA ILE A 48 -4.19 -2.75 -1.78
C ILE A 48 -4.97 -2.69 -3.09
N ARG A 49 -5.43 -1.49 -3.46
CA ARG A 49 -6.24 -1.26 -4.66
C ARG A 49 -5.58 -0.22 -5.55
N LYS A 50 -5.70 -0.38 -6.87
CA LYS A 50 -5.35 0.65 -7.84
C LYS A 50 -6.41 1.75 -7.86
N GLU A 51 -6.10 2.86 -8.52
CA GLU A 51 -7.12 3.81 -8.94
C GLU A 51 -8.23 3.09 -9.75
N GLY A 52 -9.50 3.43 -9.47
CA GLY A 52 -10.65 2.71 -10.01
C GLY A 52 -11.11 1.50 -9.19
N GLY A 53 -10.45 1.19 -8.07
CA GLY A 53 -10.90 0.19 -7.10
C GLY A 53 -10.48 -1.25 -7.40
N VAL A 54 -9.65 -1.48 -8.41
CA VAL A 54 -9.15 -2.81 -8.76
C VAL A 54 -8.20 -3.32 -7.68
N GLN A 55 -8.58 -4.41 -7.00
CA GLN A 55 -7.74 -5.04 -5.99
C GLN A 55 -6.52 -5.71 -6.62
N CYS A 56 -5.36 -5.47 -6.01
CA CYS A 56 -4.12 -6.15 -6.36
C CYS A 56 -4.03 -7.46 -5.60
N ASP A 57 -3.52 -8.50 -6.26
CA ASP A 57 -3.04 -9.69 -5.58
C ASP A 57 -1.84 -9.31 -4.70
N LEU A 58 -1.93 -9.60 -3.41
CA LEU A 58 -0.91 -9.24 -2.42
C LEU A 58 0.37 -10.08 -2.58
N GLU A 59 0.28 -11.26 -3.17
CA GLU A 59 1.42 -12.16 -3.41
C GLU A 59 2.14 -11.87 -4.75
N ALA A 60 1.48 -11.15 -5.66
CA ALA A 60 2.07 -10.74 -6.94
C ALA A 60 3.24 -9.78 -6.74
N ARG A 61 4.16 -9.74 -7.71
CA ARG A 61 5.24 -8.75 -7.71
C ARG A 61 4.71 -7.39 -8.12
N VAL A 62 5.26 -6.35 -7.52
CA VAL A 62 4.88 -4.98 -7.82
C VAL A 62 5.04 -4.67 -9.31
N CYS A 63 6.13 -5.09 -9.96
CA CYS A 63 6.36 -4.86 -11.38
C CYS A 63 5.44 -5.65 -12.33
N ASP A 64 4.79 -6.72 -11.85
CA ASP A 64 3.89 -7.53 -12.68
C ASP A 64 2.49 -6.91 -12.75
N VAL A 65 2.14 -6.09 -11.76
CA VAL A 65 0.79 -5.54 -11.60
C VAL A 65 0.73 -4.01 -11.56
N LEU A 66 1.84 -3.30 -11.39
CA LEU A 66 1.85 -1.84 -11.28
C LEU A 66 2.88 -1.20 -12.20
N ASP A 67 2.57 0.01 -12.67
CA ASP A 67 3.44 0.85 -13.48
C ASP A 67 4.25 1.84 -12.63
N ASP A 68 5.37 2.33 -13.17
CA ASP A 68 6.14 3.41 -12.54
C ASP A 68 5.29 4.68 -12.39
N GLY A 69 5.31 5.27 -11.20
CA GLY A 69 4.51 6.45 -10.86
C GLY A 69 3.05 6.14 -10.50
N GLN A 70 2.63 4.88 -10.47
CA GLN A 70 1.23 4.53 -10.18
C GLN A 70 0.83 4.80 -8.73
N HIS A 71 -0.43 5.17 -8.54
CA HIS A 71 -1.06 5.34 -7.24
C HIS A 71 -1.84 4.10 -6.81
N VAL A 72 -1.70 3.73 -5.54
CA VAL A 72 -2.46 2.65 -4.90
C VAL A 72 -3.01 3.09 -3.55
N PHE A 73 -4.09 2.46 -3.11
CA PHE A 73 -4.84 2.79 -1.90
C PHE A 73 -4.83 1.60 -0.96
N VAL A 74 -4.42 1.83 0.29
CA VAL A 74 -4.38 0.82 1.33
C VAL A 74 -5.66 0.88 2.15
N THR A 75 -6.28 -0.27 2.38
CA THR A 75 -7.27 -0.45 3.45
C THR A 75 -6.57 -1.08 4.66
N LEU A 76 -6.82 -0.54 5.86
CA LEU A 76 -6.29 -1.05 7.11
C LEU A 76 -7.36 -1.87 7.84
N GLU A 77 -6.95 -2.83 8.68
CA GLU A 77 -7.87 -3.69 9.43
C GLU A 77 -8.91 -2.90 10.25
N ALA A 78 -8.51 -1.80 10.88
CA ALA A 78 -9.44 -0.95 11.63
C ALA A 78 -10.50 -0.28 10.75
N ASP A 79 -10.23 -0.08 9.45
CA ASP A 79 -11.20 0.51 8.54
C ASP A 79 -12.31 -0.51 8.16
N GLU A 80 -12.03 -1.82 8.21
CA GLU A 80 -13.03 -2.86 7.97
C GLU A 80 -13.95 -3.11 9.19
N ALA A 81 -13.51 -2.73 10.40
CA ALA A 81 -14.28 -2.93 11.63
C ALA A 81 -15.38 -1.87 11.84
N ASP A 82 -15.33 -0.77 11.08
CA ASP A 82 -16.29 0.34 11.12
C ASP A 82 -17.38 0.24 10.01
N GLU A 83 -17.35 -0.80 9.15
CA GLU A 83 -18.37 -1.14 8.13
C GLU A 83 -19.32 -2.27 8.58
#